data_AF-A0A2M9L9N4-F1
#
_entry.id   AF-A0A2M9L9N4-F1
#
_cell.length_a   1.000
_cell.length_b   1.000
_cell.length_c   1.000
_cell.angle_alpha   90.00
_cell.angle_beta   90.00
_cell.angle_gamma   90.00
#
_symmetry.space_group_name_H-M   'P 1'
#
loop_
_entity.id
_entity.type
_entity.pdbx_description
1 polymer ?
#
loop_
_entity_poly.entity_id
_entity_poly.type
_entity_poly.pdbx_seq_one_letter_code
_entity_poly.pdbx_strand_id
1 'polypeptide(L)'
;MVRVPLTPEQIEAGRRLGALFRETRAGRDPVAVAQSAGISPETLRKIEMGRLPSPGFGTVVGLCAALDVPLDDAAQVWLGVVADDRRAAG
;
A
#
# COMPACT_ATOMS: atom_id res chain seq x y z
N MET A 1 -20.57 -17.50 -1.20
CA MET A 1 -19.85 -16.96 -0.02
C MET A 1 -20.35 -15.54 0.21
N VAL A 2 -20.86 -15.21 1.39
CA VAL A 2 -21.33 -13.85 1.71
C VAL A 2 -20.09 -12.97 1.89
N ARG A 3 -19.97 -11.89 1.10
CA ARG A 3 -18.90 -10.92 1.27
C ARG A 3 -19.26 -10.01 2.43
N VAL A 4 -18.57 -10.15 3.55
CA VAL A 4 -18.68 -9.22 4.68
C VAL A 4 -18.16 -7.85 4.20
N PRO A 5 -18.94 -6.77 4.36
CA PRO A 5 -18.47 -5.43 4.02
C PRO A 5 -17.29 -5.04 4.91
N LEU A 6 -16.38 -4.23 4.38
CA LEU A 6 -15.26 -3.71 5.16
C LEU A 6 -15.77 -2.74 6.23
N THR A 7 -15.14 -2.77 7.40
CA THR A 7 -15.39 -1.77 8.43
C THR A 7 -14.78 -0.42 8.03
N PRO A 8 -15.26 0.71 8.60
CA PRO A 8 -14.64 2.01 8.38
C PRO A 8 -13.13 2.03 8.68
N GLU A 9 -12.69 1.32 9.72
CA GLU A 9 -11.29 1.21 10.12
C GLU A 9 -10.46 0.46 9.07
N GLN A 10 -11.00 -0.62 8.49
CA GLN A 10 -10.35 -1.35 7.40
C GLN A 10 -10.25 -0.49 6.13
N ILE A 11 -11.27 0.31 5.84
CA ILE A 11 -11.25 1.26 4.73
C ILE A 11 -10.14 2.30 4.95
N GLU A 12 -10.05 2.84 6.15
CA GLU A 12 -9.05 3.85 6.49
C GLU A 12 -7.63 3.27 6.49
N ALA A 13 -7.45 2.04 6.98
CA ALA A 13 -6.18 1.31 6.88
C ALA A 13 -5.73 1.15 5.42
N GLY A 14 -6.66 0.80 4.52
CA GLY A 14 -6.39 0.73 3.09
C GLY A 14 -6.01 2.07 2.47
N ARG A 15 -6.62 3.17 2.91
CA ARG A 15 -6.26 4.53 2.47
C ARG A 15 -4.87 4.94 2.91
N ARG A 16 -4.51 4.68 4.18
CA ARG A 16 -3.15 4.92 4.69
C ARG A 16 -2.10 4.15 3.89
N LEU A 17 -2.37 2.88 3.61
CA LEU A 17 -1.49 2.04 2.80
C LEU A 17 -1.36 2.58 1.36
N GLY A 18 -2.45 3.01 0.76
CA GLY A 18 -2.45 3.66 -0.55
C GLY A 18 -1.62 4.94 -0.59
N ALA A 19 -1.73 5.76 0.45
CA ALA A 19 -0.94 6.99 0.60
C ALA A 19 0.56 6.69 0.70
N LEU A 20 0.96 5.70 1.51
CA LEU A 20 2.35 5.24 1.61
C LEU A 20 2.91 4.91 0.22
N PHE A 21 2.23 4.07 -0.56
CA PHE A 21 2.72 3.69 -1.88
C PHE A 21 2.81 4.87 -2.86
N ARG A 22 1.83 5.78 -2.82
CA ARG A 22 1.84 6.99 -3.64
C ARG A 22 3.02 7.89 -3.31
N GLU A 23 3.29 8.09 -2.02
CA GLU A 23 4.39 8.90 -1.52
C GLU A 23 5.74 8.29 -1.91
N THR A 24 5.93 7.00 -1.63
CA THR A 24 7.17 6.32 -1.98
C THR A 24 7.38 6.26 -3.49
N ARG A 25 6.32 6.15 -4.31
CA ARG A 25 6.46 6.19 -5.77
C ARG A 25 7.14 7.48 -6.23
N ALA A 26 6.98 8.61 -5.53
CA ALA A 26 7.76 9.84 -5.72
C ALA A 26 7.89 10.32 -7.19
N GLY A 27 6.82 10.18 -7.97
CA GLY A 27 6.80 10.59 -9.38
C GLY A 27 7.37 9.57 -10.38
N ARG A 28 7.85 8.40 -9.93
CA ARG A 28 8.18 7.26 -10.81
C ARG A 28 6.98 6.91 -11.69
N ASP A 29 7.27 6.45 -12.90
CA ASP A 29 6.23 6.07 -13.87
C ASP A 29 5.29 5.01 -13.27
N PRO A 30 3.98 5.30 -13.15
CA PRO A 30 3.02 4.35 -12.63
C PRO A 30 2.88 3.09 -13.51
N VAL A 31 3.17 3.17 -14.81
CA VAL A 31 3.11 1.98 -15.67
C VAL A 31 4.24 1.01 -15.33
N ALA A 32 5.48 1.50 -15.26
CA ALA A 32 6.63 0.70 -14.86
C ALA A 32 6.46 0.07 -13.47
N VAL A 33 6.03 0.85 -12.47
CA VAL A 33 5.82 0.34 -11.10
C VAL A 33 4.75 -0.74 -11.06
N ALA A 34 3.61 -0.51 -11.74
CA ALA A 34 2.53 -1.48 -11.77
C ALA A 34 2.98 -2.81 -12.42
N GLN A 35 3.74 -2.72 -13.52
CA GLN A 35 4.30 -3.88 -14.19
C GLN A 35 5.26 -4.66 -13.27
N SER A 36 6.18 -3.98 -12.58
CA SER A 36 7.08 -4.60 -11.60
C SER A 36 6.33 -5.26 -10.44
N ALA A 37 5.21 -4.68 -10.02
CA ALA A 37 4.35 -5.21 -8.96
C ALA A 37 3.37 -6.31 -9.44
N GLY A 38 3.37 -6.65 -10.74
CA GLY A 38 2.49 -7.68 -11.30
C GLY A 38 1.00 -7.28 -11.33
N ILE A 39 0.70 -5.98 -11.41
CA ILE A 39 -0.68 -5.46 -11.46
C ILE A 39 -0.88 -4.50 -12.63
N SER A 40 -2.15 -4.18 -12.93
CA SER A 40 -2.44 -3.15 -13.94
C SER A 40 -2.15 -1.73 -13.41
N PRO A 41 -1.79 -0.76 -14.27
CA PRO A 41 -1.64 0.64 -13.87
C PRO A 41 -2.93 1.23 -13.27
N GLU A 42 -4.10 0.75 -13.73
CA GLU A 42 -5.41 1.12 -13.18
C GLU A 42 -5.59 0.60 -11.74
N THR A 43 -5.15 -0.63 -11.46
CA THR A 43 -5.15 -1.19 -10.11
C THR A 43 -4.25 -0.39 -9.18
N LEU A 44 -3.04 -0.03 -9.63
CA LEU A 44 -2.13 0.82 -8.86
C LEU A 44 -2.79 2.17 -8.52
N ARG A 45 -3.36 2.87 -9.52
CA ARG A 45 -4.06 4.16 -9.29
C ARG A 45 -5.19 4.03 -8.28
N LYS A 46 -5.99 2.95 -8.34
CA LYS A 46 -7.08 2.72 -7.39
C LYS A 46 -6.56 2.52 -5.96
N ILE A 47 -5.46 1.80 -5.79
CA ILE A 47 -4.81 1.61 -4.49
C ILE A 47 -4.30 2.96 -3.97
N GLU A 48 -3.53 3.71 -4.78
CA GLU A 48 -2.95 5.00 -4.38
C GLU A 48 -3.99 6.08 -4.04
N MET A 49 -5.17 6.02 -4.66
CA MET A 49 -6.30 6.90 -4.34
C MET A 49 -7.18 6.38 -3.20
N GLY A 50 -6.83 5.25 -2.59
CA GLY A 50 -7.63 4.62 -1.53
C GLY A 50 -9.00 4.10 -1.99
N ARG A 51 -9.18 3.91 -3.30
CA ARG A 51 -10.41 3.37 -3.93
C ARG A 51 -10.43 1.85 -3.96
N LEU A 52 -9.31 1.21 -3.61
CA LEU A 52 -9.19 -0.23 -3.41
C LEU A 52 -8.66 -0.49 -1.99
N PRO A 53 -9.53 -0.44 -0.96
CA PRO A 53 -9.11 -0.44 0.45
C PRO A 53 -8.60 -1.80 0.97
N SER A 54 -8.91 -2.90 0.28
CA SER A 54 -8.46 -4.25 0.67
C SER A 54 -7.68 -4.91 -0.47
N PRO A 55 -6.47 -4.44 -0.81
CA PRO A 55 -5.62 -5.11 -1.80
C PRO A 55 -5.28 -6.52 -1.32
N GLY A 56 -5.14 -7.45 -2.25
CA GLY A 56 -4.68 -8.80 -1.92
C GLY A 56 -3.25 -8.75 -1.38
N PHE A 57 -2.90 -9.66 -0.47
CA PHE A 57 -1.57 -9.71 0.14
C PHE A 57 -0.44 -9.75 -0.91
N GLY A 58 -0.59 -10.57 -1.95
CA GLY A 58 0.40 -10.63 -3.05
C GLY A 58 0.59 -9.30 -3.77
N THR A 59 -0.46 -8.48 -3.89
CA THR A 59 -0.37 -7.12 -4.44
C THR A 59 0.43 -6.20 -3.52
N VAL A 60 0.21 -6.29 -2.21
CA VAL A 60 0.98 -5.52 -1.21
C VAL A 60 2.46 -5.89 -1.28
N VAL A 61 2.78 -7.18 -1.29
CA VAL A 61 4.17 -7.68 -1.41
C VAL A 61 4.81 -7.20 -2.72
N GLY A 62 4.11 -7.32 -3.85
CA GLY A 62 4.62 -6.87 -5.14
C GLY A 62 4.90 -5.37 -5.20
N LEU A 63 4.01 -4.56 -4.59
CA LEU A 63 4.20 -3.12 -4.49
C LEU A 63 5.37 -2.75 -3.57
N CYS A 64 5.50 -3.41 -2.42
CA CYS A 64 6.63 -3.21 -1.51
C CYS A 64 7.96 -3.48 -2.22
N ALA A 65 8.06 -4.61 -2.93
CA ALA A 65 9.25 -4.96 -3.71
C ALA A 65 9.53 -3.97 -4.85
N ALA A 66 8.51 -3.57 -5.62
CA ALA A 66 8.67 -2.63 -6.73
C ALA A 66 9.04 -1.21 -6.28
N LEU A 67 8.62 -0.82 -5.07
CA LEU A 67 8.83 0.52 -4.54
C LEU A 67 10.04 0.63 -3.61
N ASP A 68 10.69 -0.49 -3.29
CA ASP A 68 11.77 -0.60 -2.29
C ASP A 68 11.32 -0.17 -0.89
N VAL A 69 10.13 -0.67 -0.49
CA VAL A 69 9.53 -0.42 0.83
C VAL A 69 9.60 -1.71 1.64
N PRO A 70 10.14 -1.69 2.87
CA PRO A 70 10.05 -2.82 3.79
C PRO A 70 8.59 -3.21 4.04
N LEU A 71 8.28 -4.51 3.95
CA LEU A 71 6.91 -4.99 4.19
C LEU A 71 6.42 -4.68 5.62
N ASP A 72 7.34 -4.62 6.59
CA ASP A 72 7.01 -4.22 7.97
C ASP A 72 6.48 -2.78 8.04
N ASP A 73 7.09 -1.84 7.30
CA ASP A 73 6.62 -0.44 7.26
C ASP A 73 5.18 -0.36 6.75
N ALA A 74 4.86 -1.11 5.68
CA ALA A 74 3.50 -1.21 5.17
C ALA A 74 2.53 -1.82 6.19
N ALA A 75 2.98 -2.81 6.98
CA ALA A 75 2.18 -3.42 8.04
C ALA A 75 1.92 -2.44 9.21
N GLN A 76 2.93 -1.68 9.65
CA GLN A 76 2.78 -0.66 10.69
C GLN A 76 1.78 0.42 10.27
N VAL A 77 1.88 0.90 9.02
CA VAL A 77 0.93 1.88 8.45
C VAL A 77 -0.49 1.34 8.41
N TRP A 78 -0.66 0.07 8.03
CA TRP A 78 -1.97 -0.58 8.02
C TRP A 78 -2.56 -0.67 9.44
N LEU A 79 -1.76 -1.11 10.42
CA LEU A 79 -2.13 -1.18 11.84
C LEU A 79 -2.42 0.19 12.47
N GLY A 80 -2.03 1.29 11.80
CA GLY A 80 -2.18 2.64 12.34
C GLY A 80 -1.17 2.96 13.45
N VAL A 81 -0.05 2.23 13.48
CA VAL A 81 1.06 2.55 14.37
C VAL A 81 1.79 3.73 13.74
N VAL A 82 1.78 4.88 14.41
CA VAL A 82 2.63 6.02 14.03
C VAL A 82 4.06 5.51 14.13
N ALA A 83 4.84 5.67 13.06
CA ALA A 83 6.26 5.36 13.08
C ALA A 83 6.94 6.33 14.06
N ASP A 84 6.93 5.98 15.33
CA ASP A 84 7.69 6.68 16.36
C ASP A 84 9.16 6.31 16.14
N ASP A 85 9.93 7.28 15.62
CA ASP A 85 11.39 7.40 15.64
C ASP A 85 12.26 6.12 15.49
N ARG A 86 11.91 5.19 14.60
CA ARG A 86 12.83 4.08 14.25
C ARG A 86 14.06 4.47 13.39
N ARG A 87 14.29 5.76 13.14
CA ARG A 87 15.55 6.27 12.53
C ARG A 87 16.63 6.67 13.55
N ALA A 88 16.43 6.43 14.85
CA ALA A 88 17.45 6.72 15.88
C ALA A 88 18.34 5.53 16.27
N ALA A 89 18.21 4.35 15.66
CA ALA A 89 19.09 3.22 15.96
C ALA A 89 19.31 2.33 14.73
N GLY A 90 20.53 2.36 14.19
CA GLY A 90 21.05 1.40 13.20
C GLY A 90 21.92 2.05 12.14
#